data_AF-A0A1E4HQG8-F1
#
_entry.id   AF-A0A1E4HQG8-F1
#
_cell.length_a   1.000
_cell.length_b   1.000
_cell.length_c   1.000
_cell.angle_alpha   90.00
_cell.angle_beta   90.00
_cell.angle_gamma   90.00
#
_symmetry.space_group_name_H-M   'P 1'
#
loop_
_entity.id
_entity.type
_entity.pdbx_description
1 polymer ?
#
loop_
_entity_poly.entity_id
_entity_poly.type
_entity_poly.pdbx_seq_one_letter_code
_entity_poly.pdbx_strand_id
1 'polypeptide(L)'
;MVICAFHDDLLRDAHDFGGPDLVADIDHEVRTWVDEAHPWDGTGDEPGDRRSAYLAVWWQRIDLERAERVGTLVQRGDGRWQPIAPVRCPDGHTFGPRRVLVGWIPCPCRGHHVWTCQAPTDAGVCGLQTVHPVPGPRCREAGIG
;
A
#
# COMPACT_ATOMS: atom_id res chain seq x y z
N MET A 1 16.23 4.47 17.07
CA MET A 1 14.98 5.27 17.11
C MET A 1 14.31 5.46 15.73
N VAL A 2 14.77 4.78 14.66
CA VAL A 2 14.17 4.86 13.30
C VAL A 2 13.18 3.72 13.05
N ILE A 3 13.42 2.56 13.67
CA ILE A 3 12.61 1.35 13.48
C ILE A 3 11.21 1.46 14.10
N CYS A 4 11.07 2.13 15.25
CA CYS A 4 9.75 2.35 15.86
C CYS A 4 8.86 3.24 14.99
N ALA A 5 9.41 4.31 14.42
CA ALA A 5 8.66 5.20 13.54
C ALA A 5 8.14 4.47 12.28
N PHE A 6 8.92 3.55 11.71
CA PHE A 6 8.48 2.77 10.55
C PHE A 6 7.31 1.83 10.89
N HIS A 7 7.36 1.14 12.02
CA HIS A 7 6.24 0.30 12.45
C HIS A 7 4.98 1.13 12.73
N ASP A 8 5.13 2.29 13.40
CA ASP A 8 4.02 3.20 13.68
C ASP A 8 3.36 3.71 12.39
N ASP A 9 4.16 3.96 11.35
CA ASP A 9 3.66 4.35 10.02
C ASP A 9 2.87 3.22 9.35
N LEU A 10 3.36 1.97 9.45
CA LEU A 10 2.66 0.79 8.93
C LEU A 10 1.32 0.57 9.66
N LEU A 11 1.31 0.66 10.98
CA LEU A 11 0.10 0.53 11.80
C LEU A 11 -0.93 1.61 11.46
N ARG A 12 -0.47 2.87 11.34
CA ARG A 12 -1.34 3.99 10.96
C ARG A 12 -1.93 3.77 9.57
N ASP A 13 -1.12 3.31 8.62
CA ASP A 13 -1.57 3.06 7.26
C ASP A 13 -2.64 1.96 7.23
N ALA A 14 -2.35 0.80 7.82
CA ALA A 14 -3.29 -0.31 7.92
C ALA A 14 -4.61 0.09 8.60
N HIS A 15 -4.54 0.85 9.69
CA HIS A 15 -5.71 1.36 10.39
C HIS A 15 -6.53 2.31 9.50
N ASP A 16 -5.88 3.21 8.77
CA ASP A 16 -6.54 4.22 7.93
C ASP A 16 -7.36 3.62 6.77
N PHE A 17 -7.01 2.42 6.27
CA PHE A 17 -7.75 1.79 5.16
C PHE A 17 -8.47 0.50 5.52
N GLY A 18 -8.07 -0.21 6.58
CA GLY A 18 -8.66 -1.48 6.99
C GLY A 18 -9.26 -1.49 8.39
N GLY A 19 -9.07 -0.41 9.16
CA GLY A 19 -9.56 -0.33 10.53
C GLY A 19 -8.79 -1.23 11.51
N PRO A 20 -9.28 -1.32 12.77
CA PRO A 20 -8.60 -2.08 13.82
C PRO A 20 -8.60 -3.59 13.58
N ASP A 21 -9.62 -4.13 12.90
CA ASP A 21 -9.72 -5.56 12.63
C ASP A 21 -8.62 -6.02 11.66
N LEU A 22 -8.37 -5.25 10.58
CA LEU A 22 -7.26 -5.56 9.67
C LEU A 22 -5.90 -5.51 10.37
N VAL A 23 -5.70 -4.52 11.26
CA VAL A 23 -4.46 -4.39 12.04
C VAL A 23 -4.26 -5.62 12.91
N ALA A 24 -5.31 -6.11 13.57
CA ALA A 24 -5.25 -7.29 14.42
C ALA A 24 -4.96 -8.56 13.61
N ASP A 25 -5.62 -8.72 12.45
CA ASP A 25 -5.41 -9.86 11.56
C ASP A 25 -3.96 -9.92 11.05
N ILE A 26 -3.42 -8.79 10.56
CA ILE A 26 -2.03 -8.71 10.11
C ILE A 26 -1.06 -8.98 11.26
N ASP A 27 -1.27 -8.38 12.44
CA ASP A 27 -0.37 -8.62 13.59
C ASP A 27 -0.35 -10.10 13.99
N HIS A 28 -1.52 -10.75 14.00
CA HIS A 28 -1.63 -12.18 14.30
C HIS A 28 -0.85 -13.01 13.28
N GLU A 29 -1.11 -12.82 11.98
CA GLU A 29 -0.42 -13.55 10.91
C GLU A 29 1.09 -13.35 10.94
N VAL A 30 1.54 -12.10 11.10
CA VAL A 30 2.96 -11.76 11.13
C VAL A 30 3.64 -12.40 12.33
N ARG A 31 3.04 -12.33 13.52
CA ARG A 31 3.61 -12.96 14.73
C ARG A 31 3.73 -14.46 14.57
N THR A 32 2.67 -15.13 14.12
CA THR A 32 2.68 -16.57 13.89
C THR A 32 3.82 -16.95 12.94
N TRP A 33 3.97 -16.24 11.82
CA TRP A 33 5.04 -16.52 10.88
C TRP A 33 6.44 -16.28 11.48
N VAL A 34 6.64 -15.18 12.21
CA VAL A 34 7.94 -14.83 12.81
C VAL A 34 8.31 -15.80 13.94
N ASP A 35 7.34 -16.26 14.72
CA ASP A 35 7.54 -17.28 15.76
C ASP A 35 8.02 -18.60 15.18
N GLU A 36 7.47 -19.00 14.03
CA GLU A 36 7.89 -20.20 13.32
C GLU A 36 9.25 -20.06 12.62
N ALA A 37 9.48 -18.95 11.93
CA ALA A 37 10.67 -18.75 11.11
C ALA A 37 11.90 -18.28 11.90
N HIS A 38 11.69 -17.52 12.98
CA HIS A 38 12.73 -16.90 13.80
C HIS A 38 12.43 -17.12 15.29
N PRO A 39 12.46 -18.35 15.80
CA PRO A 39 12.07 -18.65 17.17
C PRO A 39 12.94 -17.91 18.19
N TRP A 40 12.30 -17.35 19.22
CA TRP A 40 12.95 -16.69 20.35
C TRP A 40 12.27 -17.10 21.65
N ASP A 41 13.06 -17.42 22.66
CA ASP A 41 12.60 -17.93 23.96
C ASP A 41 12.12 -16.81 24.91
N GLY A 42 12.10 -15.57 24.44
CA GLY A 42 11.70 -14.40 25.24
C GLY A 42 12.75 -13.98 26.28
N THR A 43 13.93 -14.59 26.29
CA THR A 43 15.00 -14.28 27.25
C THR A 43 16.06 -13.41 26.59
N GLY A 44 16.49 -12.37 27.32
CA GLY A 44 17.48 -11.41 26.82
C GLY A 44 16.89 -10.41 25.82
N ASP A 45 17.75 -9.85 24.97
CA ASP A 45 17.32 -8.95 23.91
C ASP A 45 16.79 -9.75 22.73
N GLU A 46 15.68 -9.30 22.14
CA GLU A 46 15.13 -9.90 20.93
C GLU A 46 16.17 -9.86 19.79
N PRO A 47 16.39 -10.98 19.06
CA PRO A 47 17.27 -11.00 17.91
C PRO A 47 16.88 -9.95 16.85
N GLY A 48 17.87 -9.21 16.34
CA GLY A 48 17.63 -8.14 15.38
C GLY A 48 17.06 -8.61 14.04
N ASP A 49 17.42 -9.81 13.61
CA ASP A 49 16.89 -10.48 12.41
C ASP A 49 15.41 -10.82 12.57
N ARG A 50 15.01 -11.33 13.75
CA ARG A 50 13.60 -11.58 14.08
C ARG A 50 12.77 -10.30 13.99
N ARG A 51 13.25 -9.21 14.60
CA ARG A 51 12.57 -7.90 14.52
C ARG A 51 12.52 -7.36 13.09
N SER A 52 13.58 -7.56 12.30
CA SER A 52 13.61 -7.14 10.89
C SER A 52 12.61 -7.94 10.06
N ALA A 53 12.49 -9.25 10.32
CA ALA A 53 11.55 -10.13 9.66
C ALA A 53 10.10 -9.74 9.96
N TYR A 54 9.78 -9.44 11.23
CA TYR A 54 8.47 -8.91 11.63
C TYR A 54 8.06 -7.69 10.82
N LEU A 55 8.95 -6.70 10.69
CA LEU A 55 8.66 -5.48 9.93
C LEU A 55 8.54 -5.73 8.43
N ALA A 56 9.36 -6.64 7.88
CA ALA A 56 9.32 -6.99 6.48
C ALA A 56 8.00 -7.66 6.10
N VAL A 57 7.51 -8.60 6.91
CA VAL A 57 6.24 -9.28 6.66
C VAL A 57 5.07 -8.31 6.86
N TRP A 58 5.09 -7.47 7.89
CA TRP A 58 4.10 -6.40 8.07
C TRP A 58 3.94 -5.53 6.82
N TRP A 59 5.06 -5.06 6.28
CA TRP A 59 5.09 -4.25 5.07
C TRP A 59 4.50 -4.98 3.86
N GLN A 60 4.88 -6.25 3.65
CA GLN A 60 4.35 -7.07 2.56
C GLN A 60 2.85 -7.31 2.69
N ARG A 61 2.34 -7.59 3.89
CA ARG A 61 0.91 -7.80 4.11
C ARG A 61 0.11 -6.53 3.83
N ILE A 62 0.56 -5.37 4.33
CA ILE A 62 -0.10 -4.09 4.03
C ILE A 62 -0.16 -3.83 2.52
N ASP A 63 0.94 -4.06 1.79
CA ASP A 63 0.97 -3.86 0.34
C ASP A 63 -0.03 -4.76 -0.40
N LEU A 64 -0.12 -6.04 -0.01
CA LEU A 64 -1.06 -7.00 -0.57
C LEU A 64 -2.51 -6.58 -0.29
N GLU A 65 -2.84 -6.32 0.97
CA GLU A 65 -4.20 -5.95 1.38
C GLU A 65 -4.67 -4.67 0.69
N ARG A 66 -3.76 -3.72 0.48
CA ARG A 66 -4.05 -2.48 -0.22
C ARG A 66 -4.21 -2.68 -1.71
N ALA A 67 -3.38 -3.51 -2.34
CA ALA A 67 -3.48 -3.81 -3.77
C ALA A 67 -4.85 -4.41 -4.13
N GLU A 68 -5.37 -5.29 -3.27
CA GLU A 68 -6.69 -5.92 -3.46
C GLU A 68 -7.86 -4.94 -3.28
N ARG A 69 -7.65 -3.84 -2.54
CA ARG A 69 -8.71 -2.89 -2.20
C ARG A 69 -8.62 -1.57 -2.96
N VAL A 70 -7.70 -1.41 -3.91
CA VAL A 70 -7.56 -0.16 -4.70
C VAL A 70 -8.92 0.31 -5.22
N GLY A 71 -9.22 1.59 -5.03
CA GLY A 71 -10.46 2.23 -5.42
C GLY A 71 -11.65 2.00 -4.48
N THR A 72 -11.54 1.10 -3.50
CA THR A 72 -12.56 0.95 -2.43
C THR A 72 -12.62 2.23 -1.61
N LEU A 73 -13.83 2.73 -1.37
CA LEU A 73 -14.04 3.92 -0.58
C LEU A 73 -13.97 3.55 0.91
N VAL A 74 -13.05 4.18 1.64
CA VAL A 74 -12.85 3.97 3.07
C VAL A 74 -12.95 5.29 3.83
N GLN A 75 -13.42 5.21 5.07
CA GLN A 75 -13.47 6.36 5.96
C GLN A 75 -12.19 6.39 6.81
N ARG A 76 -11.43 7.48 6.71
CA ARG A 76 -10.22 7.69 7.51
C ARG A 76 -10.57 7.93 8.99
N GLY A 77 -9.55 7.86 9.85
CA GLY A 77 -9.69 8.23 11.26
C GLY A 77 -10.16 9.67 11.51
N ASP A 78 -10.00 10.59 10.54
CA ASP A 78 -10.51 11.97 10.60
C ASP A 78 -11.97 12.12 10.10
N GLY A 79 -12.63 11.02 9.74
CA GLY A 79 -14.00 10.97 9.25
C GLY A 79 -14.17 11.25 7.75
N ARG A 80 -13.09 11.60 7.02
CA ARG A 80 -13.14 11.83 5.57
C ARG A 80 -13.18 10.52 4.80
N TRP A 81 -13.95 10.50 3.73
CA TRP A 81 -13.97 9.38 2.78
C TRP A 81 -12.91 9.57 1.70
N GLN A 82 -12.18 8.51 1.37
CA GLN A 82 -11.25 8.49 0.26
C GLN A 82 -11.21 7.12 -0.40
N PRO A 83 -10.97 7.04 -1.73
CA PRO A 83 -10.65 5.77 -2.36
C PRO A 83 -9.25 5.33 -1.95
N ILE A 84 -9.06 4.02 -1.73
CA ILE A 84 -7.73 3.45 -1.51
C ILE A 84 -6.89 3.65 -2.77
N ALA A 85 -5.74 4.30 -2.61
CA ALA A 85 -4.74 4.44 -3.67
C ALA A 85 -3.74 3.27 -3.64
N PRO A 86 -3.17 2.88 -4.79
CA PRO A 86 -2.03 1.98 -4.84
C PRO A 86 -0.81 2.56 -4.07
N VAL A 87 0.05 1.70 -3.53
CA VAL A 87 1.32 2.11 -2.87
C VAL A 87 2.44 2.31 -3.86
N ARG A 88 2.42 1.59 -4.99
CA ARG A 88 3.50 1.56 -5.96
C ARG A 88 2.99 1.74 -7.37
N CYS A 89 3.85 2.29 -8.23
CA CYS A 89 3.66 2.21 -9.67
C CYS A 89 3.97 0.79 -10.19
N PRO A 90 3.63 0.49 -11.45
CA PRO A 90 3.96 -0.80 -12.07
C PRO A 90 5.46 -1.17 -12.05
N ASP A 91 6.37 -0.20 -12.00
CA ASP A 91 7.82 -0.40 -11.89
C ASP A 91 8.34 -0.49 -10.44
N GLY A 92 7.43 -0.60 -9.46
CA GLY A 92 7.80 -0.80 -8.05
C GLY A 92 8.19 0.48 -7.27
N HIS A 93 8.22 1.66 -7.90
CA HIS A 93 8.46 2.90 -7.15
C HIS A 93 7.32 3.21 -6.17
N THR A 94 7.67 3.50 -4.92
CA THR A 94 6.73 3.91 -3.87
C THR A 94 6.13 5.29 -4.16
N PHE A 95 4.80 5.36 -4.20
CA PHE A 95 4.03 6.60 -4.18
C PHE A 95 4.10 7.27 -2.82
N GLY A 96 4.10 8.59 -2.83
CA GLY A 96 4.25 9.40 -1.63
C GLY A 96 4.24 10.88 -1.98
N PRO A 97 4.52 11.75 -1.00
CA PRO A 97 4.55 13.19 -1.21
C PRO A 97 5.45 13.56 -2.39
N ARG A 98 4.88 14.28 -3.37
CA ARG A 98 5.58 14.72 -4.60
C ARG A 98 6.09 13.59 -5.51
N ARG A 99 5.63 12.34 -5.32
CA ARG A 99 6.02 11.17 -6.13
C ARG A 99 4.86 10.58 -6.95
N VAL A 100 3.68 11.16 -6.86
CA VAL A 100 2.49 10.71 -7.61
C VAL A 100 1.65 11.91 -8.03
N LEU A 101 1.18 11.90 -9.28
CA LEU A 101 0.09 12.76 -9.73
C LEU A 101 -1.19 11.94 -9.71
N VAL A 102 -2.22 12.46 -9.06
CA VAL A 102 -3.55 11.84 -9.00
C VAL A 102 -4.47 12.57 -9.95
N GLY A 103 -5.09 11.81 -10.85
CA GLY A 103 -6.00 12.31 -11.87
C GLY A 103 -7.29 11.52 -11.96
N TRP A 104 -8.20 12.02 -12.78
CA TRP A 104 -9.47 11.39 -13.09
C TRP A 104 -9.73 11.50 -14.59
N ILE A 105 -10.01 10.37 -15.24
CA ILE A 105 -10.40 10.32 -16.65
C ILE A 105 -11.91 10.08 -16.73
N PRO A 106 -12.70 11.00 -17.32
CA PRO A 106 -14.11 10.74 -17.57
C PRO A 106 -14.28 9.60 -18.60
N CYS A 107 -15.15 8.65 -18.30
CA CYS A 107 -15.42 7.48 -19.14
C CYS A 107 -16.90 7.09 -19.04
N PRO A 108 -17.54 6.56 -20.09
CA PRO A 108 -18.91 6.06 -20.02
C PRO A 108 -19.18 5.06 -18.90
N CYS A 109 -18.15 4.34 -18.41
CA CYS A 109 -18.26 3.44 -17.27
C CYS A 109 -18.18 4.12 -15.90
N ARG A 110 -18.46 5.43 -15.82
CA ARG A 110 -18.37 6.29 -14.62
C ARG A 110 -16.95 6.75 -14.27
N GLY A 111 -16.01 6.69 -15.20
CA GLY A 111 -14.66 7.26 -15.07
C GLY A 111 -13.63 6.37 -14.37
N HIS A 112 -12.37 6.81 -14.41
CA HIS A 112 -11.23 6.10 -13.83
C HIS A 112 -10.31 7.05 -13.06
N HIS A 113 -9.89 6.64 -11.86
CA HIS A 113 -8.77 7.24 -11.16
C HIS A 113 -7.46 6.82 -11.84
N VAL A 114 -6.53 7.77 -11.91
CA VAL A 114 -5.19 7.55 -12.46
C VAL A 114 -4.15 8.02 -11.48
N TRP A 115 -3.16 7.19 -11.22
CA TRP A 115 -1.98 7.52 -10.44
C TRP A 115 -0.76 7.44 -11.34
N THR A 116 -0.17 8.59 -11.66
CA THR A 116 1.02 8.68 -12.52
C THR A 116 2.27 8.82 -11.66
N CYS A 117 3.24 7.94 -11.86
CA CYS A 117 4.50 7.95 -11.13
C CYS A 117 5.35 9.17 -11.47
N GLN A 118 5.85 9.85 -10.43
CA GLN A 118 6.79 10.97 -10.55
C GLN A 118 8.14 10.64 -9.90
N ALA A 119 8.43 9.36 -9.67
CA ALA A 119 9.73 8.95 -9.18
C ALA A 119 10.82 9.33 -10.20
N PRO A 120 11.95 9.92 -9.76
CA PRO A 120 13.07 10.19 -10.64
C PRO A 120 13.71 8.88 -11.11
N THR A 121 14.11 8.85 -12.37
CA THR A 121 14.87 7.76 -13.00
C THR A 121 16.05 8.34 -13.76
N ASP A 122 16.97 7.49 -14.22
CA ASP A 122 18.11 7.94 -15.03
C ASP A 122 17.69 8.63 -16.34
N ALA A 123 16.48 8.35 -16.83
CA ALA A 123 15.89 8.94 -18.03
C ALA A 123 14.92 10.10 -17.75
N GLY A 124 14.79 10.55 -16.49
CA GLY A 124 13.92 11.66 -16.09
C GLY A 124 12.92 11.26 -15.01
N VAL A 125 11.64 11.13 -15.37
CA VAL A 125 10.56 10.70 -14.47
C VAL A 125 9.95 9.39 -14.95
N CYS A 126 9.58 8.51 -14.03
CA CYS A 126 9.03 7.18 -14.36
C CYS A 126 7.80 7.26 -15.27
N GLY A 127 6.81 8.11 -14.96
CA GLY A 127 5.66 8.36 -15.84
C GLY A 127 4.65 7.21 -15.98
N LEU A 128 4.95 6.00 -15.48
CA LEU A 128 4.01 4.88 -15.53
C LEU A 128 2.75 5.15 -14.72
N GLN A 129 1.64 4.63 -15.22
CA GLN A 129 0.31 4.89 -14.68
C GLN A 129 -0.33 3.62 -14.13
N THR A 130 -1.00 3.77 -13.00
CA THR A 130 -2.00 2.82 -12.51
C THR A 130 -3.38 3.42 -12.74
N VAL A 131 -4.30 2.66 -13.31
CA VAL A 131 -5.67 3.10 -13.62
C VAL A 131 -6.67 2.21 -12.91
N HIS A 132 -7.65 2.81 -12.21
CA HIS A 132 -8.71 2.08 -11.52
C HIS A 132 -10.10 2.71 -11.75
N PRO A 133 -11.16 1.94 -12.05
CA PRO A 133 -11.16 0.50 -12.30
C PRO A 133 -10.29 0.13 -13.52
N VAL A 134 -9.86 -1.13 -13.61
CA VAL A 134 -9.06 -1.60 -14.77
C VAL A 134 -9.86 -1.36 -16.07
N PRO A 135 -9.29 -0.68 -17.08
CA PRO A 135 -10.00 -0.37 -18.32
C PRO A 135 -10.48 -1.63 -19.07
N GLY A 136 -11.81 -1.74 -19.24
CA GLY A 136 -12.42 -2.74 -20.10
C GLY A 136 -12.37 -2.37 -21.59
N PRO A 137 -12.84 -3.24 -22.50
CA PRO A 137 -12.78 -3.00 -23.95
C PRO A 137 -13.37 -1.65 -24.39
N ARG A 138 -14.56 -1.30 -23.86
CA ARG A 138 -15.24 -0.02 -24.14
C ARG A 138 -14.49 1.22 -23.64
N CYS A 139 -13.60 1.06 -22.66
CA CYS A 139 -12.80 2.15 -22.12
C CYS A 139 -11.61 2.44 -23.05
N ARG A 140 -11.01 1.39 -23.64
CA ARG A 140 -9.92 1.52 -24.61
C ARG A 140 -10.37 2.17 -25.91
N GLU A 141 -11.61 1.91 -26.34
CA GLU A 141 -12.24 2.61 -27.47
C GLU A 141 -12.35 4.13 -27.22
N ALA A 142 -12.45 4.55 -25.95
CA ALA A 142 -12.40 5.95 -25.54
C ALA A 142 -10.97 6.48 -25.29
N GLY A 143 -9.93 5.70 -25.64
CA GLY A 143 -8.52 6.07 -25.47
C GLY A 143 -7.95 5.84 -24.06
N ILE A 144 -8.60 5.01 -23.24
CA ILE A 144 -8.16 4.71 -21.86
C ILE A 144 -7.52 3.32 -21.80
N GLY A 145 -6.20 3.26 -21.58
CA GLY A 145 -5.44 2.02 -21.44
C GLY A 145 -4.05 2.13 -22.01
#